data_AF-A0A2V9QH86-F1
#
_entry.id   AF-A0A2V9QH86-F1
#
_cell.length_a   1.000
_cell.length_b   1.000
_cell.length_c   1.000
_cell.angle_alpha   90.00
_cell.angle_beta   90.00
_cell.angle_gamma   90.00
#
_symmetry.space_group_name_H-M   'P 1'
#
loop_
_entity.id
_entity.type
_entity.pdbx_description
1 polymer ?
#
loop_
_entity_poly.entity_id
_entity_poly.type
_entity_poly.pdbx_seq_one_letter_code
_entity_poly.pdbx_strand_id
1 'polypeptide(L)'
;MLPGFNFNAFSGSFPTQERWGGYTAFETKVCEDRLRIFGDFYYADVKTHDELAPSATGPFETPGFGVIAIPPNHPLPGGVAPPNTPTLAATGMPSDAYNPFNPFEQIISGGSRARLFDFGDRLIDNENIAELFTVGVKGDKLFNGSWGYDGAFRYSQIENISEIQDVSISRFNRLLNAADSIFNPTMADFIGTTIPYNPFGDYRVPIPSNQPLIDFATIHARDLNTSKLATLDLNIYTTDLFDLSAGGVGLAFGGVFIRETLTENPDDEHRNKDEVGVGQEFPIKAGRKEYAFYAETLIPITSPAMRVPGFYSLEFAAGGRFEAFQNNDTNSLVPKVGARWQPFDEQLTLRSTWGEGFVEPSLTELYGPVIFGL
;
A
#
# COMPACT_ATOMS: atom_id res chain seq x y z
N MET A 1 11.60 -15.44 39.75
CA MET A 1 11.28 -14.89 38.42
C MET A 1 12.58 -14.38 37.85
N LEU A 2 13.10 -15.00 36.77
CA LEU A 2 14.24 -14.45 36.06
C LEU A 2 13.83 -13.09 35.46
N PRO A 3 14.72 -12.09 35.41
CA PRO A 3 14.39 -10.81 34.78
C PRO A 3 14.00 -11.11 33.33
N GLY A 4 12.77 -10.76 32.95
CA GLY A 4 12.27 -10.96 31.59
C GLY A 4 13.19 -10.26 30.60
N PHE A 5 13.39 -10.88 29.43
CA PHE A 5 14.13 -10.26 28.33
C PHE A 5 13.50 -8.91 27.99
N ASN A 6 14.24 -7.82 28.21
CA ASN A 6 13.77 -6.47 27.92
C ASN A 6 13.96 -6.18 26.43
N PHE A 7 12.95 -6.50 25.63
CA PHE A 7 12.91 -6.23 24.20
C PHE A 7 13.25 -4.77 23.86
N ASN A 8 12.79 -3.81 24.69
CA ASN A 8 12.99 -2.38 24.48
C ASN A 8 14.45 -1.93 24.65
N ALA A 9 15.33 -2.74 25.27
CA ALA A 9 16.75 -2.45 25.36
C ALA A 9 17.53 -2.87 24.08
N PHE A 10 16.86 -3.58 23.17
CA PHE A 10 17.45 -4.12 21.94
C PHE A 10 16.67 -3.68 20.68
N SER A 11 15.55 -2.97 20.82
CA SER A 11 14.88 -2.30 19.70
C SER A 11 15.65 -1.04 19.36
N GLY A 12 16.35 -1.04 18.22
CA GLY A 12 17.32 -0.02 17.82
C GLY A 12 16.76 1.37 17.51
N SER A 13 15.48 1.48 17.17
CA SER A 13 14.89 2.75 16.71
C SER A 13 13.43 2.88 17.13
N PHE A 14 13.05 4.09 17.53
CA PHE A 14 11.66 4.52 17.59
C PHE A 14 11.39 5.29 16.28
N PRO A 15 10.31 4.96 15.54
CA PRO A 15 9.94 5.71 14.36
C PRO A 15 9.90 7.19 14.66
N THR A 16 10.69 7.99 13.94
CA THR A 16 10.50 9.44 13.96
C THR A 16 9.47 9.79 12.90
N GLN A 17 8.55 10.69 13.25
CA GLN A 17 7.51 11.12 12.34
C GLN A 17 7.42 12.64 12.36
N GLU A 18 7.40 13.23 11.18
CA GLU A 18 7.08 14.63 10.96
C GLU A 18 5.79 14.71 10.12
N ARG A 19 4.86 15.58 10.51
CA ARG A 19 3.59 15.74 9.80
C ARG A 19 3.26 17.21 9.64
N TRP A 20 3.10 17.60 8.38
CA TRP A 20 2.62 18.91 7.98
C TRP A 20 1.30 18.74 7.27
N GLY A 21 0.37 19.69 7.44
CA GLY A 21 -0.90 19.57 6.77
C GLY A 21 -1.85 20.70 7.11
N GLY A 22 -2.93 20.74 6.33
CA GLY A 22 -3.96 21.75 6.46
C GLY A 22 -5.29 21.22 5.95
N TYR A 23 -6.35 21.77 6.53
CA TYR A 23 -7.71 21.55 6.09
C TYR A 23 -8.41 22.90 6.01
N THR A 24 -9.16 23.11 4.93
CA THR A 24 -10.06 24.25 4.81
C THR A 24 -11.36 23.79 4.19
N ALA A 25 -12.45 24.43 4.57
CA ALA A 25 -13.76 24.21 3.99
C ALA A 25 -14.53 25.51 3.87
N PHE A 26 -15.43 25.55 2.91
CA PHE A 26 -16.31 26.68 2.69
C PHE A 26 -17.71 26.21 2.30
N GLU A 27 -18.70 27.04 2.63
CA GLU A 27 -20.05 26.96 2.09
C GLU A 27 -20.53 28.39 1.85
N THR A 28 -21.15 28.62 0.70
CA THR A 28 -21.72 29.92 0.35
C THR A 28 -23.10 29.76 -0.25
N LYS A 29 -24.02 30.66 0.13
CA LYS A 29 -25.37 30.72 -0.43
C LYS A 29 -25.34 31.61 -1.67
N VAL A 30 -25.64 31.03 -2.83
CA VAL A 30 -25.74 31.77 -4.10
C VAL A 30 -27.17 32.24 -4.34
N CYS A 31 -28.16 31.41 -3.97
CA CYS A 31 -29.58 31.74 -4.08
C CYS A 31 -30.33 31.12 -2.89
N GLU A 32 -30.32 31.82 -1.75
CA GLU A 32 -30.98 31.40 -0.50
C GLU A 32 -30.82 29.89 -0.21
N ASP A 33 -31.93 29.14 -0.21
CA ASP A 33 -31.99 27.70 0.01
C ASP A 33 -32.15 26.91 -1.30
N ARG A 34 -32.17 27.58 -2.46
CA ARG A 34 -32.24 26.95 -3.78
C ARG A 34 -30.87 26.48 -4.28
N LEU A 35 -29.81 27.21 -3.92
CA LEU A 35 -28.46 26.90 -4.35
C LEU A 35 -27.43 27.36 -3.33
N ARG A 36 -26.68 26.40 -2.81
CA ARG A 36 -25.48 26.58 -2.02
C ARG A 36 -24.32 25.87 -2.70
N ILE A 37 -23.17 26.51 -2.74
CA ILE A 37 -21.92 25.91 -3.21
C ILE A 37 -21.10 25.59 -1.97
N PHE A 38 -20.52 24.40 -1.91
CA PHE A 38 -19.64 24.00 -0.82
C PHE A 38 -18.38 23.36 -1.39
N GLY A 39 -17.35 23.30 -0.55
CA GLY A 39 -16.16 22.56 -0.87
C GLY A 39 -15.19 22.48 0.30
N ASP A 40 -14.25 21.57 0.18
CA ASP A 40 -13.18 21.37 1.13
C ASP A 40 -11.88 21.01 0.41
N PHE A 41 -10.77 21.29 1.07
CA PHE A 41 -9.42 20.94 0.64
C PHE A 41 -8.66 20.43 1.85
N TYR A 42 -7.98 19.31 1.66
CA TYR A 42 -7.12 18.66 2.64
C TYR A 42 -5.77 18.36 1.98
N TYR A 43 -4.71 18.64 2.74
CA TYR A 43 -3.35 18.30 2.39
C TYR A 43 -2.65 17.77 3.63
N ALA A 44 -1.88 16.69 3.48
CA ALA A 44 -0.92 16.25 4.46
C ALA A 44 0.34 15.72 3.80
N ASP A 45 1.49 16.09 4.34
CA ASP A 45 2.80 15.53 4.06
C ASP A 45 3.30 14.89 5.36
N VAL A 46 3.47 13.57 5.33
CA VAL A 46 3.89 12.77 6.48
C VAL A 46 5.19 12.06 6.13
N LYS A 47 6.26 12.42 6.84
CA LYS A 47 7.57 11.80 6.73
C LYS A 47 7.79 10.90 7.93
N THR A 48 8.20 9.67 7.69
CA THR A 48 8.57 8.72 8.72
C THR A 48 9.93 8.13 8.42
N HIS A 49 10.75 8.04 9.45
CA HIS A 49 12.02 7.32 9.41
C HIS A 49 11.93 6.11 10.33
N ASP A 50 12.15 4.94 9.75
CA ASP A 50 12.16 3.64 10.41
C ASP A 50 13.53 2.98 10.21
N GLU A 51 13.89 2.11 11.16
CA GLU A 51 15.11 1.29 11.02
C GLU A 51 14.77 -0.18 11.25
N LEU A 52 15.35 -1.05 10.44
CA LEU A 52 15.31 -2.49 10.63
C LEU A 52 16.71 -3.02 10.86
N ALA A 53 16.83 -4.09 11.64
CA ALA A 53 18.09 -4.81 11.81
C ALA A 53 18.75 -5.13 10.45
N PRO A 54 20.08 -5.31 10.40
CA PRO A 54 20.84 -5.36 9.16
C PRO A 54 20.32 -6.43 8.22
N SER A 55 20.54 -6.24 6.92
CA SER A 55 19.97 -7.07 5.86
C SER A 55 20.28 -8.55 6.11
N ALA A 56 19.23 -9.35 6.15
CA ALA A 56 19.33 -10.80 6.17
C ALA A 56 19.26 -11.27 4.73
N THR A 57 20.27 -11.99 4.25
CA THR A 57 20.38 -12.37 2.84
C THR A 57 19.31 -13.38 2.40
N GLY A 58 18.64 -14.05 3.34
CA GLY A 58 17.97 -15.31 3.07
C GLY A 58 18.97 -16.36 2.54
N PRO A 59 18.49 -17.46 1.93
CA PRO A 59 19.32 -18.35 1.14
C PRO A 59 19.99 -17.59 -0.01
N PHE A 60 21.30 -17.73 -0.15
CA PHE A 60 22.12 -17.10 -1.19
C PHE A 60 21.66 -17.44 -2.62
N GLU A 61 20.94 -18.55 -2.82
CA GLU A 61 20.21 -18.84 -4.05
C GLU A 61 18.71 -19.02 -3.72
N THR A 62 17.90 -18.02 -4.08
CA THR A 62 16.44 -18.09 -4.00
C THR A 62 15.85 -17.65 -5.34
N PRO A 63 14.92 -18.42 -5.96
CA PRO A 63 14.28 -18.00 -7.20
C PRO A 63 13.61 -16.63 -7.05
N GLY A 64 13.91 -15.69 -7.95
CA GLY A 64 13.38 -14.33 -7.91
C GLY A 64 14.25 -13.33 -7.13
N PHE A 65 15.32 -13.77 -6.49
CA PHE A 65 16.29 -12.93 -5.78
C PHE A 65 17.65 -12.95 -6.50
N GLY A 66 18.52 -12.01 -6.14
CA GLY A 66 19.91 -11.98 -6.60
C GLY A 66 20.69 -13.14 -5.98
N VAL A 67 21.61 -13.73 -6.76
CA VAL A 67 22.47 -14.81 -6.27
C VAL A 67 23.68 -14.21 -5.57
N ILE A 68 24.02 -14.71 -4.39
CA ILE A 68 25.27 -14.36 -3.68
C ILE A 68 26.22 -15.55 -3.73
N ALA A 69 27.47 -15.33 -4.12
CA ALA A 69 28.50 -16.36 -4.06
C ALA A 69 29.79 -15.81 -3.47
N ILE A 70 30.31 -16.48 -2.43
CA ILE A 70 31.66 -16.21 -1.92
C ILE A 70 32.62 -17.18 -2.63
N PRO A 71 33.54 -16.68 -3.46
CA PRO A 71 34.52 -17.52 -4.14
C PRO A 71 35.45 -18.25 -3.16
N PRO A 72 36.07 -19.39 -3.55
CA PRO A 72 37.10 -20.05 -2.75
C PRO A 72 38.35 -19.15 -2.60
N ASN A 73 39.28 -19.53 -1.73
CA ASN A 73 40.49 -18.73 -1.47
C ASN A 73 41.54 -18.67 -2.60
N HIS A 74 41.33 -19.38 -3.69
CA HIS A 74 42.21 -19.36 -4.85
C HIS A 74 41.39 -19.47 -6.14
N PRO A 75 41.89 -18.94 -7.27
CA PRO A 75 41.23 -19.09 -8.57
C PRO A 75 41.05 -20.56 -8.93
N LEU A 76 39.95 -20.90 -9.61
CA LEU A 76 39.62 -22.28 -9.95
C LEU A 76 40.49 -22.79 -11.09
N PRO A 77 41.35 -23.82 -10.89
CA PRO A 77 42.16 -24.39 -11.95
C PRO A 77 41.28 -24.89 -13.10
N GLY A 78 41.43 -24.29 -14.29
CA GLY A 78 40.65 -24.67 -15.48
C GLY A 78 39.14 -24.39 -15.38
N GLY A 79 38.70 -23.56 -14.43
CA GLY A 79 37.27 -23.22 -14.23
C GLY A 79 36.42 -24.36 -13.68
N VAL A 80 37.04 -25.36 -13.04
CA VAL A 80 36.33 -26.49 -12.43
C VAL A 80 35.99 -26.17 -10.97
N ALA A 81 34.70 -26.16 -10.64
CA ALA A 81 34.25 -25.95 -9.26
C ALA A 81 34.67 -27.13 -8.36
N PRO A 82 35.06 -26.87 -7.09
CA PRO A 82 35.38 -27.91 -6.12
C PRO A 82 34.23 -28.92 -5.93
N PRO A 83 34.52 -30.19 -5.56
CA PRO A 83 33.48 -31.15 -5.25
C PRO A 83 32.53 -30.65 -4.15
N ASN A 84 31.24 -31.00 -4.26
CA ASN A 84 30.19 -30.68 -3.28
C ASN A 84 29.93 -29.17 -3.06
N THR A 85 30.18 -28.36 -4.09
CA THR A 85 29.92 -26.92 -4.08
C THR A 85 28.99 -26.54 -5.24
N PRO A 86 28.27 -25.39 -5.18
CA PRO A 86 27.52 -24.88 -6.32
C PRO A 86 28.41 -24.65 -7.56
N THR A 87 27.86 -24.84 -8.75
CA THR A 87 28.64 -24.68 -9.99
C THR A 87 28.84 -23.21 -10.35
N LEU A 88 29.84 -22.90 -11.18
CA LEU A 88 30.02 -21.56 -11.75
C LEU A 88 28.78 -21.09 -12.52
N ALA A 89 28.14 -21.99 -13.28
CA ALA A 89 26.93 -21.66 -14.02
C ALA A 89 25.73 -21.37 -13.10
N ALA A 90 25.61 -22.06 -11.95
CA ALA A 90 24.56 -21.82 -10.97
C ALA A 90 24.75 -20.48 -10.24
N THR A 91 26.00 -20.09 -9.99
CA THR A 91 26.34 -18.89 -9.22
C THR A 91 26.54 -17.65 -10.08
N GLY A 92 26.76 -17.81 -11.39
CA GLY A 92 27.17 -16.72 -12.29
C GLY A 92 28.59 -16.21 -12.02
N MET A 93 29.35 -16.88 -11.15
CA MET A 93 30.68 -16.47 -10.73
C MET A 93 31.70 -16.64 -11.87
N PRO A 94 32.62 -15.67 -12.10
CA PRO A 94 33.74 -15.82 -13.02
C PRO A 94 34.67 -16.99 -12.62
N SER A 95 35.32 -17.63 -13.59
CA SER A 95 36.19 -18.78 -13.33
C SER A 95 37.48 -18.44 -12.58
N ASP A 96 37.93 -17.20 -12.71
CA ASP A 96 39.11 -16.64 -12.03
C ASP A 96 38.79 -16.03 -10.67
N ALA A 97 37.51 -16.04 -10.27
CA ALA A 97 37.10 -15.44 -9.01
C ALA A 97 37.69 -16.16 -7.80
N TYR A 98 38.15 -15.37 -6.83
CA TYR A 98 38.67 -15.88 -5.56
C TYR A 98 38.47 -14.87 -4.42
N ASN A 99 38.39 -15.35 -3.19
CA ASN A 99 38.37 -14.52 -1.99
C ASN A 99 39.39 -15.06 -0.97
N PRO A 100 40.54 -14.39 -0.77
CA PRO A 100 41.61 -14.89 0.08
C PRO A 100 41.20 -15.10 1.55
N PHE A 101 40.07 -14.52 1.97
CA PHE A 101 39.55 -14.67 3.33
C PHE A 101 38.62 -15.88 3.50
N ASN A 102 38.18 -16.52 2.42
CA ASN A 102 37.38 -17.73 2.51
C ASN A 102 38.20 -18.88 3.11
N PRO A 103 37.92 -19.36 4.34
CA PRO A 103 38.71 -20.41 4.96
C PRO A 103 38.43 -21.79 4.34
N PHE A 104 37.47 -21.88 3.42
CA PHE A 104 37.04 -23.12 2.77
C PHE A 104 37.50 -23.15 1.31
N GLU A 105 37.87 -24.34 0.84
CA GLU A 105 38.14 -24.61 -0.59
C GLU A 105 36.84 -24.86 -1.37
N GLN A 106 35.82 -24.04 -1.12
CA GLN A 106 34.46 -24.18 -1.67
C GLN A 106 33.87 -22.83 -2.05
N ILE A 107 32.97 -22.83 -3.04
CA ILE A 107 32.09 -21.71 -3.34
C ILE A 107 30.94 -21.73 -2.33
N ILE A 108 30.84 -20.70 -1.48
CA ILE A 108 29.72 -20.59 -0.52
C ILE A 108 28.56 -19.89 -1.21
N SER A 109 27.50 -20.64 -1.48
CA SER A 109 26.26 -20.18 -2.11
C SER A 109 25.11 -21.12 -1.71
N GLY A 110 24.02 -21.16 -2.48
CA GLY A 110 22.91 -22.09 -2.29
C GLY A 110 22.10 -21.79 -1.03
N GLY A 111 21.98 -22.78 -0.15
CA GLY A 111 21.23 -22.66 1.11
C GLY A 111 21.92 -21.83 2.21
N SER A 112 23.13 -21.32 1.95
CA SER A 112 23.90 -20.48 2.87
C SER A 112 23.15 -19.19 3.17
N ARG A 113 23.30 -18.65 4.39
CA ARG A 113 22.62 -17.44 4.84
C ARG A 113 23.58 -16.59 5.66
N ALA A 114 23.46 -15.29 5.56
CA ALA A 114 24.20 -14.33 6.38
C ALA A 114 23.30 -13.18 6.81
N ARG A 115 23.75 -12.47 7.84
CA ARG A 115 23.26 -11.13 8.16
C ARG A 115 24.42 -10.17 8.00
N LEU A 116 24.24 -9.13 7.20
CA LEU A 116 25.28 -8.21 6.79
C LEU A 116 25.47 -7.10 7.83
N PHE A 117 25.87 -7.47 9.05
CA PHE A 117 25.98 -6.53 10.18
C PHE A 117 26.91 -5.33 9.90
N ASP A 118 27.96 -5.54 9.09
CA ASP A 118 28.92 -4.49 8.75
C ASP A 118 28.27 -3.31 7.99
N PHE A 119 27.17 -3.54 7.28
CA PHE A 119 26.43 -2.51 6.53
C PHE A 119 25.52 -1.65 7.41
N GLY A 120 25.40 -1.99 8.70
CA GLY A 120 24.50 -1.31 9.63
C GLY A 120 23.04 -1.70 9.44
N ASP A 121 22.18 -1.03 10.20
CA ASP A 121 20.73 -1.19 10.10
C ASP A 121 20.23 -0.64 8.76
N ARG A 122 19.17 -1.26 8.24
CA ARG A 122 18.48 -0.76 7.05
C ARG A 122 17.67 0.45 7.46
N LEU A 123 17.89 1.55 6.77
CA LEU A 123 17.20 2.81 7.01
C LEU A 123 16.06 2.93 6.00
N ILE A 124 14.85 3.25 6.47
CA ILE A 124 13.67 3.33 5.64
C ILE A 124 13.03 4.69 5.86
N ASP A 125 13.08 5.53 4.83
CA ASP A 125 12.42 6.82 4.80
C ASP A 125 11.15 6.72 3.95
N ASN A 126 10.01 7.02 4.56
CA ASN A 126 8.70 7.00 3.92
C ASN A 126 8.09 8.40 3.93
N GLU A 127 7.77 8.94 2.76
CA GLU A 127 7.03 10.18 2.59
C GLU A 127 5.64 9.87 2.00
N ASN A 128 4.59 10.25 2.72
CA ASN A 128 3.20 10.08 2.30
C ASN A 128 2.55 11.45 2.10
N ILE A 129 2.27 11.79 0.85
CA ILE A 129 1.62 13.03 0.46
C ILE A 129 0.17 12.69 0.12
N ALA A 130 -0.76 13.15 0.97
CA ALA A 130 -2.18 12.94 0.82
C ALA A 130 -2.88 14.26 0.44
N GLU A 131 -3.56 14.25 -0.71
CA GLU A 131 -4.32 15.38 -1.21
C GLU A 131 -5.78 14.96 -1.38
N LEU A 132 -6.69 15.84 -0.97
CA LEU A 132 -8.11 15.65 -1.20
C LEU A 132 -8.78 16.99 -1.42
N PHE A 133 -9.70 17.04 -2.37
CA PHE A 133 -10.60 18.17 -2.49
C PHE A 133 -11.99 17.74 -2.92
N THR A 134 -12.98 18.48 -2.44
CA THR A 134 -14.38 18.34 -2.81
C THR A 134 -14.92 19.68 -3.25
N VAL A 135 -15.69 19.70 -4.33
CA VAL A 135 -16.50 20.85 -4.72
C VAL A 135 -17.87 20.36 -5.12
N GLY A 136 -18.92 20.95 -4.55
CA GLY A 136 -20.28 20.52 -4.79
C GLY A 136 -21.30 21.62 -4.68
N VAL A 137 -22.52 21.26 -5.05
CA VAL A 137 -23.71 22.11 -4.98
C VAL A 137 -24.82 21.37 -4.25
N LYS A 138 -25.64 22.11 -3.51
CA LYS A 138 -26.84 21.57 -2.85
C LYS A 138 -27.96 22.60 -2.77
N GLY A 139 -29.19 22.14 -2.61
CA GLY A 139 -30.36 22.99 -2.40
C GLY A 139 -31.62 22.19 -2.10
N ASP A 140 -32.66 22.86 -1.59
CA ASP A 140 -33.83 22.23 -0.96
C ASP A 140 -35.16 22.60 -1.66
N LYS A 141 -35.07 23.13 -2.89
CA LYS A 141 -36.20 23.76 -3.60
C LYS A 141 -36.24 23.44 -5.10
N LEU A 142 -35.86 22.23 -5.50
CA LEU A 142 -36.06 21.75 -6.86
C LEU A 142 -37.54 21.50 -7.17
N PHE A 143 -37.86 21.48 -8.48
CA PHE A 143 -39.18 21.19 -9.03
C PHE A 143 -40.30 22.07 -8.44
N ASN A 144 -41.26 21.47 -7.76
CA ASN A 144 -42.38 22.12 -7.07
C ASN A 144 -41.98 22.74 -5.71
N GLY A 145 -40.70 22.70 -5.34
CA GLY A 145 -40.17 23.24 -4.09
C GLY A 145 -40.19 22.27 -2.90
N SER A 146 -40.54 20.98 -3.12
CA SER A 146 -40.46 19.92 -2.10
C SER A 146 -39.22 19.03 -2.22
N TRP A 147 -38.45 19.17 -3.30
CA TRP A 147 -37.29 18.31 -3.56
C TRP A 147 -35.98 18.98 -3.18
N GLY A 148 -35.14 18.22 -2.48
CA GLY A 148 -33.74 18.53 -2.25
C GLY A 148 -32.82 17.84 -3.24
N TYR A 149 -31.61 18.36 -3.36
CA TYR A 149 -30.51 17.74 -4.08
C TYR A 149 -29.17 18.12 -3.50
N ASP A 150 -28.21 17.26 -3.75
CA ASP A 150 -26.80 17.53 -3.57
C ASP A 150 -26.00 16.77 -4.64
N GLY A 151 -24.92 17.36 -5.11
CA GLY A 151 -24.00 16.67 -6.00
C GLY A 151 -22.62 17.26 -5.87
N ALA A 152 -21.61 16.39 -5.88
CA ALA A 152 -20.24 16.77 -5.65
C ALA A 152 -19.29 16.06 -6.62
N PHE A 153 -18.19 16.76 -6.91
CA PHE A 153 -16.99 16.14 -7.41
C PHE A 153 -15.96 16.08 -6.28
N ARG A 154 -15.38 14.91 -6.06
CA ARG A 154 -14.31 14.69 -5.10
C ARG A 154 -13.13 14.02 -5.77
N TYR A 155 -11.95 14.51 -5.46
CA TYR A 155 -10.68 13.89 -5.85
C TYR A 155 -9.87 13.62 -4.59
N SER A 156 -9.23 12.45 -4.55
CA SER A 156 -8.28 12.07 -3.51
C SER A 156 -7.08 11.41 -4.18
N GLN A 157 -5.89 11.74 -3.70
CA GLN A 157 -4.64 11.10 -4.10
C GLN A 157 -3.79 10.84 -2.87
N ILE A 158 -3.12 9.70 -2.85
CA ILE A 158 -1.99 9.44 -1.96
C ILE A 158 -0.81 9.09 -2.84
N GLU A 159 0.27 9.85 -2.71
CA GLU A 159 1.58 9.53 -3.23
C GLU A 159 2.44 9.04 -2.06
N ASN A 160 3.03 7.86 -2.22
CA ASN A 160 3.98 7.29 -1.29
C ASN A 160 5.34 7.19 -1.98
N ILE A 161 6.34 7.74 -1.32
CA ILE A 161 7.74 7.66 -1.72
C ILE A 161 8.43 6.88 -0.61
N SER A 162 8.95 5.71 -0.93
CA SER A 162 9.70 4.88 0.01
C SER A 162 11.15 4.83 -0.45
N GLU A 163 12.07 5.22 0.40
CA GLU A 163 13.51 5.08 0.16
C GLU A 163 14.09 4.13 1.20
N ILE A 164 14.76 3.07 0.73
CA ILE A 164 15.44 2.12 1.59
C ILE A 164 16.95 2.18 1.34
N GLN A 165 17.71 2.33 2.42
CA GLN A 165 19.15 2.10 2.41
C GLN A 165 19.43 0.62 2.67
N ASP A 166 19.94 -0.08 1.66
CA ASP A 166 20.29 -1.51 1.73
C ASP A 166 21.58 -1.79 0.91
N VAL A 167 21.77 -3.04 0.50
CA VAL A 167 22.99 -3.55 -0.11
C VAL A 167 22.68 -4.09 -1.50
N SER A 168 23.47 -3.67 -2.48
CA SER A 168 23.40 -4.21 -3.83
C SER A 168 24.04 -5.59 -3.93
N ILE A 169 23.31 -6.58 -4.44
CA ILE A 169 23.81 -7.94 -4.65
C ILE A 169 24.94 -7.99 -5.68
N SER A 170 24.76 -7.30 -6.80
CA SER A 170 25.71 -7.23 -7.90
C SER A 170 27.02 -6.62 -7.42
N ARG A 171 26.96 -5.49 -6.69
CA ARG A 171 28.14 -4.85 -6.08
C ARG A 171 28.73 -5.70 -4.96
N PHE A 172 27.90 -6.37 -4.15
CA PHE A 172 28.33 -7.28 -3.09
C PHE A 172 29.14 -8.48 -3.63
N ASN A 173 28.72 -9.07 -4.75
CA ASN A 173 29.49 -10.13 -5.39
C ASN A 173 30.85 -9.64 -5.93
N ARG A 174 30.92 -8.41 -6.43
CA ARG A 174 32.19 -7.82 -6.89
C ARG A 174 33.17 -7.66 -5.75
N LEU A 175 32.73 -7.15 -4.60
CA LEU A 175 33.60 -7.00 -3.43
C LEU A 175 34.03 -8.33 -2.80
N LEU A 176 33.28 -9.40 -3.01
CA LEU A 176 33.67 -10.76 -2.64
C LEU A 176 34.71 -11.37 -3.60
N ASN A 177 34.90 -10.82 -4.80
CA ASN A 177 35.81 -11.33 -5.81
C ASN A 177 37.08 -10.47 -5.92
N ALA A 178 38.19 -10.97 -5.37
CA ALA A 178 39.50 -10.32 -5.40
C ALA A 178 40.10 -10.15 -6.81
N ALA A 179 39.58 -10.86 -7.82
CA ALA A 179 39.97 -10.69 -9.22
C ALA A 179 39.17 -9.60 -9.95
N ASP A 180 38.13 -9.04 -9.32
CA ASP A 180 37.29 -8.01 -9.94
C ASP A 180 38.08 -6.71 -10.23
N SER A 181 37.69 -6.01 -11.29
CA SER A 181 38.35 -4.77 -11.72
C SER A 181 38.34 -3.66 -10.67
N ILE A 182 37.39 -3.65 -9.74
CA ILE A 182 37.36 -2.68 -8.63
C ILE A 182 38.62 -2.72 -7.76
N PHE A 183 39.34 -3.84 -7.72
CA PHE A 183 40.56 -4.02 -6.93
C PHE A 183 41.85 -3.75 -7.72
N ASN A 184 41.76 -3.41 -9.01
CA ASN A 184 42.91 -3.19 -9.87
C ASN A 184 43.18 -1.69 -10.10
N PRO A 185 44.31 -1.13 -9.61
CA PRO A 185 44.63 0.30 -9.75
C PRO A 185 44.78 0.80 -11.19
N THR A 186 44.90 -0.09 -12.18
CA THR A 186 44.98 0.29 -13.59
C THR A 186 43.62 0.42 -14.27
N MET A 187 42.53 -0.01 -13.60
CA MET A 187 41.18 0.00 -14.15
C MET A 187 40.45 1.29 -13.80
N ALA A 188 39.52 1.71 -14.67
CA ALA A 188 38.78 2.96 -14.51
C ALA A 188 37.81 2.96 -13.32
N ASP A 189 37.39 1.78 -12.87
CA ASP A 189 36.44 1.54 -11.79
C ASP A 189 37.13 1.13 -10.47
N PHE A 190 38.43 1.37 -10.35
CA PHE A 190 39.18 1.14 -9.11
C PHE A 190 38.61 1.98 -7.96
N ILE A 191 38.26 1.33 -6.84
CA ILE A 191 37.60 1.99 -5.71
C ILE A 191 38.56 2.43 -4.59
N GLY A 192 39.88 2.38 -4.82
CA GLY A 192 40.88 2.87 -3.87
C GLY A 192 41.44 1.83 -2.91
N THR A 193 41.09 0.55 -3.07
CA THR A 193 41.64 -0.56 -2.27
C THR A 193 41.93 -1.76 -3.15
N THR A 194 42.96 -2.53 -2.81
CA THR A 194 43.29 -3.83 -3.42
C THR A 194 42.93 -5.00 -2.50
N ILE A 195 42.29 -4.72 -1.36
CA ILE A 195 41.90 -5.71 -0.36
C ILE A 195 40.41 -6.00 -0.55
N PRO A 196 40.02 -7.25 -0.85
CA PRO A 196 38.62 -7.63 -1.01
C PRO A 196 37.87 -7.68 0.32
N TYR A 197 36.56 -7.82 0.24
CA TYR A 197 35.71 -7.89 1.42
C TYR A 197 35.99 -9.19 2.19
N ASN A 198 36.17 -9.08 3.50
CA ASN A 198 36.27 -10.23 4.39
C ASN A 198 34.91 -10.46 5.08
N PRO A 199 34.13 -11.49 4.66
CA PRO A 199 32.84 -11.79 5.28
C PRO A 199 32.92 -12.69 6.53
N PHE A 200 34.13 -13.05 7.01
CA PHE A 200 34.34 -14.01 8.10
C PHE A 200 34.76 -13.35 9.44
N GLY A 201 34.49 -12.05 9.60
CA GLY A 201 34.74 -11.30 10.83
C GLY A 201 33.74 -11.58 11.95
N ASP A 202 34.10 -11.21 13.19
CA ASP A 202 33.13 -11.06 14.28
C ASP A 202 32.42 -9.71 14.13
N TYR A 203 31.10 -9.70 14.02
CA TYR A 203 30.29 -8.49 13.87
C TYR A 203 30.50 -7.46 14.99
N ARG A 204 31.04 -7.88 16.14
CA ARG A 204 31.38 -7.00 17.27
C ARG A 204 32.70 -6.26 17.10
N VAL A 205 33.52 -6.69 16.14
CA VAL A 205 34.86 -6.14 15.87
C VAL A 205 34.94 -5.82 14.37
N PRO A 206 34.53 -4.61 13.97
CA PRO A 206 34.55 -4.21 12.57
C PRO A 206 35.93 -4.38 11.94
N ILE A 207 35.98 -4.87 10.70
CA ILE A 207 37.21 -4.99 9.93
C ILE A 207 37.44 -3.67 9.17
N PRO A 208 38.46 -2.86 9.51
CA PRO A 208 38.58 -1.52 8.93
C PRO A 208 38.74 -1.50 7.40
N SER A 209 39.30 -2.56 6.81
CA SER A 209 39.43 -2.67 5.36
C SER A 209 38.09 -2.89 4.63
N ASN A 210 37.01 -3.27 5.33
CA ASN A 210 35.69 -3.45 4.73
C ASN A 210 34.97 -2.11 4.49
N GLN A 211 35.30 -1.03 5.20
CA GLN A 211 34.55 0.24 5.12
C GLN A 211 34.36 0.80 3.70
N PRO A 212 35.41 1.00 2.87
CA PRO A 212 35.22 1.52 1.52
C PRO A 212 34.41 0.57 0.61
N LEU A 213 34.34 -0.73 0.95
CA LEU A 213 33.58 -1.74 0.22
C LEU A 213 32.11 -1.70 0.60
N ILE A 214 31.83 -1.44 1.87
CA ILE A 214 30.48 -1.21 2.39
C ILE A 214 29.88 0.00 1.66
N ASP A 215 30.59 1.14 1.68
CA ASP A 215 30.14 2.37 1.02
C ASP A 215 29.89 2.16 -0.49
N PHE A 216 30.68 1.31 -1.16
CA PHE A 216 30.52 0.99 -2.57
C PHE A 216 29.24 0.18 -2.86
N ALA A 217 28.92 -0.80 -2.02
CA ALA A 217 27.78 -1.68 -2.21
C ALA A 217 26.47 -1.18 -1.58
N THR A 218 26.52 -0.18 -0.70
CA THR A 218 25.31 0.48 -0.21
C THR A 218 24.55 1.15 -1.35
N ILE A 219 23.23 0.98 -1.34
CA ILE A 219 22.28 1.58 -2.28
C ILE A 219 21.18 2.32 -1.50
N HIS A 220 20.49 3.21 -2.20
CA HIS A 220 19.32 3.94 -1.73
C HIS A 220 18.20 3.71 -2.76
N ALA A 221 17.51 2.57 -2.66
CA ALA A 221 16.47 2.20 -3.61
C ALA A 221 15.20 2.99 -3.30
N ARG A 222 14.60 3.60 -4.31
CA ARG A 222 13.49 4.53 -4.17
C ARG A 222 12.27 4.11 -4.99
N ASP A 223 11.23 3.68 -4.29
CA ASP A 223 9.95 3.29 -4.88
C ASP A 223 8.95 4.45 -4.88
N LEU A 224 8.19 4.56 -5.97
CA LEU A 224 7.16 5.58 -6.16
C LEU A 224 5.80 4.95 -6.38
N ASN A 225 4.90 5.13 -5.42
CA ASN A 225 3.57 4.55 -5.42
C ASN A 225 2.50 5.65 -5.43
N THR A 226 1.44 5.49 -6.20
CA THR A 226 0.35 6.46 -6.27
C THR A 226 -1.00 5.77 -6.37
N SER A 227 -1.92 6.14 -5.47
CA SER A 227 -3.33 5.75 -5.49
C SER A 227 -4.20 6.99 -5.69
N LYS A 228 -5.11 6.93 -6.65
CA LYS A 228 -6.00 8.05 -7.02
C LYS A 228 -7.44 7.57 -7.04
N LEU A 229 -8.34 8.39 -6.49
CA LEU A 229 -9.78 8.19 -6.50
C LEU A 229 -10.46 9.49 -6.92
N ALA A 230 -11.25 9.43 -7.99
CA ALA A 230 -12.12 10.52 -8.40
C ALA A 230 -13.57 10.05 -8.36
N THR A 231 -14.44 10.82 -7.70
CA THR A 231 -15.86 10.52 -7.55
C THR A 231 -16.69 11.69 -8.04
N LEU A 232 -17.74 11.39 -8.79
CA LEU A 232 -18.79 12.34 -9.14
C LEU A 232 -20.12 11.75 -8.68
N ASP A 233 -20.82 12.42 -7.79
CA ASP A 233 -22.09 11.97 -7.25
C ASP A 233 -23.21 13.01 -7.44
N LEU A 234 -24.44 12.50 -7.52
CA LEU A 234 -25.66 13.29 -7.53
C LEU A 234 -26.73 12.52 -6.78
N ASN A 235 -27.38 13.21 -5.85
CA ASN A 235 -28.48 12.74 -5.04
C ASN A 235 -29.66 13.71 -5.17
N ILE A 236 -30.87 13.18 -5.32
CA ILE A 236 -32.12 13.93 -5.42
C ILE A 236 -33.15 13.25 -4.53
N TYR A 237 -33.84 14.01 -3.68
CA TYR A 237 -34.72 13.44 -2.68
C TYR A 237 -35.93 14.32 -2.35
N THR A 238 -36.98 13.70 -1.82
CA THR A 238 -38.17 14.34 -1.27
C THR A 238 -38.68 13.51 -0.08
N THR A 239 -39.29 14.16 0.90
CA THR A 239 -40.04 13.49 1.98
C THR A 239 -41.54 13.44 1.71
N ASP A 240 -41.98 14.01 0.58
CA ASP A 240 -43.38 14.18 0.23
C ASP A 240 -43.56 13.94 -1.29
N LEU A 241 -43.34 12.70 -1.70
CA LEU A 241 -43.59 12.25 -3.08
C LEU A 241 -45.09 12.19 -3.36
N PHE A 242 -45.85 11.66 -2.40
CA PHE A 242 -47.30 11.69 -2.30
C PHE A 242 -47.73 11.40 -0.86
N ASP A 243 -48.93 11.83 -0.51
CA ASP A 243 -49.48 11.68 0.83
C ASP A 243 -50.16 10.32 1.05
N LEU A 244 -49.87 9.71 2.20
CA LEU A 244 -50.68 8.67 2.82
C LEU A 244 -51.36 9.23 4.07
N SER A 245 -52.37 8.51 4.60
CA SER A 245 -53.03 8.89 5.85
C SER A 245 -52.07 8.99 7.05
N ALA A 246 -50.93 8.30 6.98
CA ALA A 246 -49.90 8.31 7.99
C ALA A 246 -48.82 9.40 7.80
N GLY A 247 -48.75 10.04 6.62
CA GLY A 247 -47.73 11.04 6.28
C GLY A 247 -47.24 10.91 4.82
N GLY A 248 -46.34 11.81 4.43
CA GLY A 248 -45.73 11.80 3.09
C GLY A 248 -44.80 10.62 2.87
N VAL A 249 -44.85 10.02 1.67
CA VAL A 249 -43.91 8.99 1.24
C VAL A 249 -42.62 9.65 0.80
N GLY A 250 -41.50 9.22 1.39
CA GLY A 250 -40.17 9.67 1.01
C GLY A 250 -39.64 8.89 -0.19
N LEU A 251 -38.86 9.57 -1.03
CA LEU A 251 -38.08 8.97 -2.11
C LEU A 251 -36.75 9.70 -2.25
N ALA A 252 -35.67 8.95 -2.31
CA ALA A 252 -34.35 9.44 -2.69
C ALA A 252 -33.79 8.57 -3.80
N PHE A 253 -33.10 9.17 -4.75
CA PHE A 253 -32.39 8.44 -5.79
C PHE A 253 -31.16 9.22 -6.21
N GLY A 254 -30.17 8.50 -6.72
CA GLY A 254 -28.92 9.11 -7.10
C GLY A 254 -28.04 8.19 -7.92
N GLY A 255 -26.92 8.75 -8.33
CA GLY A 255 -25.90 8.04 -9.07
C GLY A 255 -24.51 8.47 -8.64
N VAL A 256 -23.56 7.56 -8.79
CA VAL A 256 -22.15 7.79 -8.48
C VAL A 256 -21.32 7.26 -9.64
N PHE A 257 -20.35 8.04 -10.10
CA PHE A 257 -19.29 7.59 -10.98
C PHE A 257 -17.98 7.63 -10.21
N ILE A 258 -17.23 6.54 -10.24
CA ILE A 258 -15.94 6.41 -9.58
C ILE A 258 -14.89 6.04 -10.61
N ARG A 259 -13.72 6.70 -10.53
CA ARG A 259 -12.51 6.31 -11.23
C ARG A 259 -11.37 6.11 -10.25
N GLU A 260 -10.82 4.92 -10.25
CA GLU A 260 -9.67 4.53 -9.46
C GLU A 260 -8.45 4.35 -10.36
N THR A 261 -7.26 4.67 -9.84
CA THR A 261 -5.98 4.42 -10.51
C THR A 261 -4.94 4.05 -9.46
N LEU A 262 -4.22 2.97 -9.74
CA LEU A 262 -3.08 2.51 -8.95
C LEU A 262 -1.85 2.48 -9.85
N THR A 263 -0.76 3.08 -9.38
CA THR A 263 0.55 2.99 -10.02
C THR A 263 1.57 2.63 -8.96
N GLU A 264 2.34 1.59 -9.20
CA GLU A 264 3.49 1.21 -8.39
C GLU A 264 4.70 1.18 -9.31
N ASN A 265 5.75 1.88 -8.93
CA ASN A 265 6.95 2.03 -9.73
C ASN A 265 8.17 1.77 -8.83
N PRO A 266 8.56 0.48 -8.70
CA PRO A 266 9.71 0.10 -7.91
C PRO A 266 11.02 0.51 -8.61
N ASP A 267 12.07 0.70 -7.83
CA ASP A 267 13.41 1.02 -8.32
C ASP A 267 13.99 -0.10 -9.23
N ASP A 268 14.95 0.26 -10.08
CA ASP A 268 15.65 -0.67 -10.96
C ASP A 268 16.39 -1.75 -10.17
N GLU A 269 16.89 -1.45 -8.97
CA GLU A 269 17.51 -2.42 -8.05
C GLU A 269 16.55 -3.57 -7.73
N HIS A 270 15.31 -3.27 -7.35
CA HIS A 270 14.26 -4.26 -7.12
C HIS A 270 13.94 -5.04 -8.41
N ARG A 271 13.81 -4.35 -9.54
CA ARG A 271 13.52 -4.99 -10.85
C ARG A 271 14.63 -5.92 -11.32
N ASN A 272 15.88 -5.63 -10.98
CA ASN A 272 17.06 -6.37 -11.40
C ASN A 272 17.52 -7.41 -10.37
N LYS A 273 16.78 -7.58 -9.27
CA LYS A 273 17.12 -8.48 -8.15
C LYS A 273 18.44 -8.08 -7.48
N ASP A 274 18.71 -6.79 -7.47
CA ASP A 274 19.96 -6.21 -7.03
C ASP A 274 19.85 -5.60 -5.63
N GLU A 275 18.92 -6.07 -4.80
CA GLU A 275 18.79 -5.67 -3.40
C GLU A 275 18.77 -6.92 -2.51
N VAL A 276 19.54 -6.89 -1.42
CA VAL A 276 19.68 -8.03 -0.51
C VAL A 276 18.39 -8.31 0.23
N GLY A 277 17.89 -9.55 0.10
CA GLY A 277 16.71 -9.99 0.86
C GLY A 277 15.39 -9.44 0.34
N VAL A 278 15.40 -8.69 -0.76
CA VAL A 278 14.20 -8.21 -1.47
C VAL A 278 14.05 -8.97 -2.79
N GLY A 279 12.81 -9.40 -3.06
CA GLY A 279 12.48 -10.15 -4.26
C GLY A 279 12.31 -9.24 -5.46
N GLN A 280 12.26 -9.82 -6.66
CA GLN A 280 11.99 -9.06 -7.86
C GLN A 280 10.59 -8.41 -7.83
N GLU A 281 10.55 -7.10 -7.99
CA GLU A 281 9.31 -6.35 -8.13
C GLU A 281 9.12 -5.83 -9.56
N PHE A 282 7.87 -5.63 -9.96
CA PHE A 282 7.53 -5.16 -11.30
C PHE A 282 6.56 -3.99 -11.22
N PRO A 283 6.69 -3.00 -12.12
CA PRO A 283 5.80 -1.85 -12.12
C PRO A 283 4.37 -2.27 -12.43
N ILE A 284 3.43 -1.74 -11.65
CA ILE A 284 2.00 -1.97 -11.79
C ILE A 284 1.33 -0.69 -12.27
N LYS A 285 0.45 -0.81 -13.26
CA LYS A 285 -0.44 0.28 -13.70
C LYS A 285 -1.84 -0.30 -13.90
N ALA A 286 -2.73 -0.01 -12.96
CA ALA A 286 -4.09 -0.50 -12.96
C ALA A 286 -5.09 0.64 -12.80
N GLY A 287 -6.31 0.42 -13.27
CA GLY A 287 -7.39 1.39 -13.11
C GLY A 287 -8.75 0.74 -13.25
N ARG A 288 -9.74 1.31 -12.57
CA ARG A 288 -11.13 0.85 -12.60
C ARG A 288 -12.07 2.04 -12.76
N LYS A 289 -13.16 1.80 -13.47
CA LYS A 289 -14.29 2.73 -13.57
C LYS A 289 -15.53 2.00 -13.10
N GLU A 290 -16.27 2.64 -12.22
CA GLU A 290 -17.50 2.13 -11.64
C GLU A 290 -18.62 3.14 -11.85
N TYR A 291 -19.82 2.63 -12.13
CA TYR A 291 -21.05 3.40 -12.14
C TYR A 291 -22.03 2.75 -11.19
N ALA A 292 -22.60 3.56 -10.31
CA ALA A 292 -23.62 3.11 -9.38
C ALA A 292 -24.89 3.95 -9.53
N PHE A 293 -26.04 3.31 -9.37
CA PHE A 293 -27.34 3.97 -9.29
C PHE A 293 -28.11 3.39 -8.11
N TYR A 294 -28.80 4.23 -7.37
CA TYR A 294 -29.60 3.78 -6.24
C TYR A 294 -30.94 4.51 -6.19
N ALA A 295 -31.91 3.85 -5.57
CA ALA A 295 -33.16 4.47 -5.18
C ALA A 295 -33.62 3.85 -3.85
N GLU A 296 -34.18 4.67 -2.98
CA GLU A 296 -34.74 4.27 -1.70
C GLU A 296 -36.01 5.05 -1.39
N THR A 297 -36.95 4.39 -0.72
CA THR A 297 -38.24 4.95 -0.33
C THR A 297 -38.54 4.63 1.12
N LEU A 298 -39.24 5.56 1.77
CA LEU A 298 -39.76 5.40 3.12
C LEU A 298 -41.28 5.60 3.07
N ILE A 299 -42.02 4.60 3.52
CA ILE A 299 -43.47 4.50 3.40
C ILE A 299 -44.08 4.47 4.81
N PRO A 300 -44.67 5.57 5.28
CA PRO A 300 -45.40 5.57 6.55
C PRO A 300 -46.75 4.86 6.38
N ILE A 301 -47.02 3.86 7.21
CA ILE A 301 -48.27 3.07 7.19
C ILE A 301 -49.22 3.50 8.30
N THR A 302 -48.69 3.73 9.51
CA THR A 302 -49.46 4.31 10.62
C THR A 302 -48.69 5.43 11.29
N SER A 303 -49.45 6.40 11.80
CA SER A 303 -48.92 7.51 12.58
C SER A 303 -49.70 7.70 13.88
N PRO A 304 -49.13 8.42 14.87
CA PRO A 304 -49.82 8.70 16.14
C PRO A 304 -51.19 9.36 15.96
N ALA A 305 -51.36 10.15 14.90
CA ALA A 305 -52.61 10.84 14.59
C ALA A 305 -53.76 9.88 14.25
N MET A 306 -53.46 8.68 13.72
CA MET A 306 -54.46 7.70 13.31
C MET A 306 -55.05 6.89 14.47
N ARG A 307 -54.40 6.90 15.64
CA ARG A 307 -54.83 6.20 16.86
C ARG A 307 -55.13 4.69 16.66
N VAL A 308 -54.32 4.01 15.85
CA VAL A 308 -54.46 2.56 15.60
C VAL A 308 -53.86 1.77 16.78
N PRO A 309 -54.66 0.97 17.51
CA PRO A 309 -54.15 0.18 18.64
C PRO A 309 -53.07 -0.80 18.20
N GLY A 310 -51.95 -0.85 18.93
CA GLY A 310 -50.81 -1.72 18.61
C GLY A 310 -49.93 -1.23 17.45
N PHE A 311 -50.25 -0.11 16.83
CA PHE A 311 -49.52 0.48 15.70
C PHE A 311 -49.43 2.00 15.86
N TYR A 312 -48.85 2.46 16.97
CA TYR A 312 -48.58 3.87 17.21
C TYR A 312 -47.80 4.53 16.06
N SER A 313 -46.80 3.82 15.53
CA SER A 313 -46.13 4.17 14.29
C SER A 313 -45.61 2.90 13.60
N LEU A 314 -45.86 2.79 12.29
CA LEU A 314 -45.35 1.70 11.46
C LEU A 314 -44.86 2.29 10.15
N GLU A 315 -43.61 2.04 9.82
CA GLU A 315 -42.95 2.55 8.62
C GLU A 315 -42.17 1.42 7.95
N PHE A 316 -42.24 1.36 6.62
CA PHE A 316 -41.41 0.49 5.82
C PHE A 316 -40.37 1.31 5.05
N ALA A 317 -39.19 0.76 4.91
CA ALA A 317 -38.15 1.28 4.02
C ALA A 317 -37.84 0.21 2.97
N ALA A 318 -37.63 0.62 1.73
CA ALA A 318 -37.16 -0.24 0.66
C ALA A 318 -36.17 0.52 -0.20
N GLY A 319 -35.16 -0.18 -0.72
CA GLY A 319 -34.20 0.41 -1.64
C GLY A 319 -33.44 -0.64 -2.41
N GLY A 320 -32.73 -0.19 -3.42
CA GLY A 320 -31.85 -1.00 -4.23
C GLY A 320 -30.70 -0.18 -4.77
N ARG A 321 -29.55 -0.82 -4.95
CA ARG A 321 -28.37 -0.22 -5.55
C ARG A 321 -27.82 -1.14 -6.63
N PHE A 322 -27.69 -0.60 -7.83
CA PHE A 322 -27.01 -1.23 -8.95
C PHE A 322 -25.59 -0.67 -9.05
N GLU A 323 -24.60 -1.54 -9.26
CA GLU A 323 -23.21 -1.18 -9.51
C GLU A 323 -22.70 -1.93 -10.75
N ALA A 324 -21.93 -1.26 -11.60
CA ALA A 324 -21.29 -1.84 -12.76
C ALA A 324 -19.82 -1.44 -12.83
N PHE A 325 -18.94 -2.45 -12.92
CA PHE A 325 -17.50 -2.32 -12.95
C PHE A 325 -16.98 -2.58 -14.37
N GLN A 326 -16.36 -1.58 -15.00
CA GLN A 326 -16.00 -1.65 -16.44
C GLN A 326 -14.69 -2.39 -16.72
N ASN A 327 -13.89 -2.70 -15.71
CA ASN A 327 -12.62 -3.40 -15.84
C ASN A 327 -12.79 -4.91 -16.11
N ASN A 328 -13.91 -5.51 -15.73
CA ASN A 328 -14.11 -6.96 -15.81
C ASN A 328 -15.56 -7.40 -16.10
N ASP A 329 -16.42 -6.50 -16.57
CA ASP A 329 -17.84 -6.74 -16.88
C ASP A 329 -18.67 -7.28 -15.69
N THR A 330 -18.23 -7.03 -14.46
CA THR A 330 -18.99 -7.40 -13.26
C THR A 330 -20.09 -6.38 -12.99
N ASN A 331 -21.27 -6.86 -12.61
CA ASN A 331 -22.34 -6.03 -12.11
C ASN A 331 -22.99 -6.64 -10.87
N SER A 332 -23.63 -5.79 -10.09
CA SER A 332 -24.34 -6.17 -8.88
C SER A 332 -25.62 -5.37 -8.73
N LEU A 333 -26.65 -5.99 -8.19
CA LEU A 333 -27.89 -5.34 -7.77
C LEU A 333 -28.21 -5.83 -6.37
N VAL A 334 -28.03 -4.96 -5.38
CA VAL A 334 -28.24 -5.29 -3.97
C VAL A 334 -29.52 -4.64 -3.43
N PRO A 335 -30.50 -5.43 -2.97
CA PRO A 335 -31.71 -4.90 -2.35
C PRO A 335 -31.52 -4.64 -0.84
N LYS A 336 -32.35 -3.75 -0.29
CA LYS A 336 -32.51 -3.51 1.14
C LYS A 336 -33.97 -3.27 1.48
N VAL A 337 -34.46 -3.90 2.54
CA VAL A 337 -35.79 -3.64 3.11
C VAL A 337 -35.70 -3.50 4.61
N GLY A 338 -36.58 -2.69 5.18
CA GLY A 338 -36.63 -2.45 6.61
C GLY A 338 -38.03 -2.14 7.10
N ALA A 339 -38.25 -2.39 8.38
CA ALA A 339 -39.47 -2.04 9.09
C ALA A 339 -39.10 -1.38 10.41
N ARG A 340 -39.78 -0.29 10.74
CA ARG A 340 -39.75 0.37 12.04
C ARG A 340 -41.16 0.36 12.62
N TRP A 341 -41.31 -0.19 13.80
CA TRP A 341 -42.60 -0.35 14.46
C TRP A 341 -42.53 0.12 15.91
N GLN A 342 -43.48 0.96 16.28
CA GLN A 342 -43.76 1.39 17.63
C GLN A 342 -45.18 0.94 17.99
N PRO A 343 -45.35 0.01 18.94
CA PRO A 343 -46.67 -0.55 19.25
C PRO A 343 -47.57 0.35 20.10
N PHE A 344 -47.02 1.15 21.01
CA PHE A 344 -47.81 1.91 21.99
C PHE A 344 -47.50 3.40 21.96
N ASP A 345 -46.24 3.75 22.15
CA ASP A 345 -45.70 5.10 22.17
C ASP A 345 -44.18 5.04 21.84
N GLU A 346 -43.44 6.10 22.15
CA GLU A 346 -42.00 6.17 21.88
C GLU A 346 -41.13 5.32 22.83
N GLN A 347 -41.71 4.65 23.84
CA GLN A 347 -40.95 3.86 24.82
C GLN A 347 -40.38 2.56 24.24
N LEU A 348 -41.04 1.98 23.24
CA LEU A 348 -40.58 0.77 22.57
C LEU A 348 -40.55 0.98 21.06
N THR A 349 -39.37 0.86 20.47
CA THR A 349 -39.19 0.87 19.01
C THR A 349 -38.51 -0.40 18.57
N LEU A 350 -39.21 -1.19 17.75
CA LEU A 350 -38.68 -2.38 17.11
C LEU A 350 -38.23 -2.01 15.70
N ARG A 351 -37.04 -2.43 15.33
CA ARG A 351 -36.47 -2.24 14.00
C ARG A 351 -36.01 -3.59 13.45
N SER A 352 -36.35 -3.86 12.21
CA SER A 352 -35.89 -5.03 11.47
C SER A 352 -35.41 -4.57 10.10
N THR A 353 -34.28 -5.12 9.66
CA THR A 353 -33.67 -4.81 8.36
C THR A 353 -33.08 -6.05 7.75
N TRP A 354 -33.27 -6.23 6.45
CA TRP A 354 -32.62 -7.24 5.64
C TRP A 354 -32.07 -6.60 4.37
N GLY A 355 -30.93 -7.07 3.89
CA GLY A 355 -30.37 -6.63 2.63
C GLY A 355 -29.14 -7.44 2.25
N GLU A 356 -28.71 -7.25 1.01
CA GLU A 356 -27.50 -7.85 0.47
C GLU A 356 -26.41 -6.78 0.31
N GLY A 357 -25.17 -7.23 0.13
CA GLY A 357 -24.03 -6.35 -0.10
C GLY A 357 -23.06 -7.02 -1.07
N PHE A 358 -22.38 -6.20 -1.86
CA PHE A 358 -21.37 -6.64 -2.81
C PHE A 358 -20.14 -5.76 -2.65
N VAL A 359 -18.96 -6.38 -2.70
CA VAL A 359 -17.67 -5.69 -2.68
C VAL A 359 -16.80 -6.36 -3.72
N GLU A 360 -16.32 -5.59 -4.68
CA GLU A 360 -15.29 -6.07 -5.61
C GLU A 360 -13.91 -5.92 -4.95
N PRO A 361 -12.99 -6.89 -5.12
CA PRO A 361 -11.60 -6.74 -4.68
C PRO A 361 -10.99 -5.40 -5.14
N SER A 362 -10.20 -4.79 -4.28
CA SER A 362 -9.46 -3.57 -4.58
C SER A 362 -8.42 -3.77 -5.69
N LEU A 363 -7.97 -2.67 -6.31
CA LEU A 363 -6.89 -2.74 -7.31
C LEU A 363 -5.61 -3.36 -6.73
N THR A 364 -5.34 -3.15 -5.45
CA THR A 364 -4.17 -3.72 -4.77
C THR A 364 -4.34 -5.22 -4.52
N GLU A 365 -5.54 -5.71 -4.18
CA GLU A 365 -5.78 -7.17 -4.08
C GLU A 365 -5.71 -7.87 -5.44
N LEU A 366 -6.07 -7.18 -6.53
CA LEU A 366 -6.05 -7.72 -7.89
C LEU A 366 -4.66 -7.68 -8.55
N TYR A 367 -3.92 -6.60 -8.32
CA TYR A 367 -2.70 -6.30 -9.07
C TYR A 367 -1.48 -6.01 -8.20
N GLY A 368 -1.66 -5.78 -6.89
CA GLY A 368 -0.55 -5.52 -5.98
C GLY A 368 0.42 -6.70 -5.92
N PRO A 369 1.66 -6.46 -5.49
CA PRO A 369 2.68 -7.48 -5.43
C PRO A 369 2.20 -8.62 -4.54
N VAL A 370 2.32 -9.84 -5.06
CA VAL A 370 2.16 -11.03 -4.24
C VAL A 370 3.37 -11.03 -3.30
N ILE A 371 3.20 -10.50 -2.09
CA ILE A 371 4.21 -10.65 -1.05
C ILE A 371 4.24 -12.15 -0.77
N PHE A 372 5.16 -12.87 -1.43
CA PHE A 372 5.57 -14.19 -1.01
C PHE A 372 6.25 -13.98 0.33
N GLY A 373 5.45 -13.98 1.40
CA GLY A 373 5.96 -13.99 2.75
C GLY A 373 6.94 -15.15 2.88
N LEU A 374 8.20 -14.84 3.18
CA LEU A 374 9.17 -15.79 3.69
C LEU A 374 9.01 -15.94 5.19
#